data_AF-A0AAV6ATZ7-F1
#
_entry.id   AF-A0AAV6ATZ7-F1
#
_cell.length_a   1.000
_cell.length_b   1.000
_cell.length_c   1.000
_cell.angle_alpha   90.00
_cell.angle_beta   90.00
_cell.angle_gamma   90.00
#
_symmetry.space_group_name_H-M   'P 1'
#
loop_
_entity.id
_entity.type
_entity.pdbx_description
1 polymer ?
#
loop_
_entity_poly.entity_id
_entity_poly.type
_entity_poly.pdbx_seq_one_letter_code
_entity_poly.pdbx_strand_id
1 'polypeptide(L)'
;MNMVWTPERIEMLQSLWREGHSASAIAEKLGGISRNAVIGKAHRLLLPSRPSPIKREERVKPAPAPQRAHGTGHGCMWPIGDPKSPEFHFCDEPADPGRPYCSAHCSQAYQRREEAA
;
A
#
# COMPACT_ATOMS: atom_id res chain seq x y z
N MET A 1 22.76 -20.65 5.58
CA MET A 1 21.52 -21.33 6.01
C MET A 1 20.67 -20.30 6.74
N ASN A 2 19.44 -20.01 6.26
CA ASN A 2 18.63 -18.93 6.83
C ASN A 2 18.04 -19.40 8.18
N MET A 3 18.77 -19.10 9.26
CA MET A 3 18.54 -19.57 10.63
C MET A 3 17.23 -19.07 11.26
N VAL A 4 16.46 -18.23 10.57
CA VAL A 4 15.24 -17.60 11.09
C VAL A 4 14.03 -18.55 11.02
N TRP A 5 13.95 -19.41 10.01
CA TRP A 5 12.84 -20.35 9.78
C TRP A 5 13.30 -21.79 9.98
N THR A 6 13.65 -22.15 11.21
CA THR A 6 13.93 -23.53 11.60
C THR A 6 12.66 -24.39 11.50
N PRO A 7 12.79 -25.72 11.34
CA PRO A 7 11.65 -26.64 11.36
C PRO A 7 10.74 -26.43 12.58
N GLU A 8 11.34 -26.28 13.76
CA GLU A 8 10.61 -26.04 15.03
C GLU A 8 9.76 -24.76 14.97
N ARG A 9 10.32 -23.66 14.44
CA ARG A 9 9.58 -22.39 14.28
C ARG A 9 8.47 -22.51 13.24
N ILE A 10 8.65 -23.34 12.22
CA ILE A 10 7.62 -23.61 11.21
C ILE A 10 6.48 -24.42 11.82
N GLU A 11 6.77 -25.41 12.67
CA GLU A 11 5.74 -26.16 13.40
C GLU A 11 4.98 -25.28 14.39
N MET A 12 5.68 -24.44 15.16
CA MET A 12 5.04 -23.44 16.03
C MET A 12 4.13 -22.49 15.25
N LEU A 13 4.58 -21.99 14.08
CA LEU A 13 3.75 -21.15 13.21
C LEU A 13 2.50 -21.89 12.77
N GLN A 14 2.61 -23.16 12.34
CA GLN A 14 1.46 -23.95 11.88
C GLN A 14 0.47 -24.24 13.01
N SER A 15 0.94 -24.56 14.22
CA SER A 15 0.07 -24.75 15.39
C SER A 15 -0.70 -23.48 15.69
N LEU A 16 0.02 -22.38 15.95
CA LEU A 16 -0.58 -21.12 16.35
C LEU A 16 -1.50 -20.56 15.26
N TRP A 17 -1.19 -20.81 13.98
CA TRP A 17 -2.05 -20.41 12.87
C TRP A 17 -3.39 -21.17 12.87
N ARG A 18 -3.36 -22.50 13.09
CA ARG A 18 -4.58 -23.33 13.19
C ARG A 18 -5.40 -22.98 14.43
N GLU A 19 -4.74 -22.66 15.54
CA GLU A 19 -5.38 -22.15 16.77
C GLU A 19 -6.02 -20.76 16.57
N GLY A 20 -5.77 -20.09 15.44
CA GLY A 20 -6.30 -18.77 15.16
C GLY A 20 -5.59 -17.68 15.96
N HIS A 21 -4.28 -17.75 16.15
CA HIS A 21 -3.52 -16.58 16.57
C HIS A 21 -3.36 -15.58 15.41
N SER A 22 -3.25 -14.28 15.74
CA SER A 22 -2.97 -13.26 14.75
C SER A 22 -1.50 -13.32 14.31
N ALA A 23 -1.18 -12.88 13.09
CA ALA A 23 0.21 -12.86 12.64
C ALA A 23 1.14 -12.04 13.56
N SER A 24 0.62 -11.00 14.22
CA SER A 24 1.37 -10.22 15.21
C SER A 24 1.63 -11.03 16.48
N ALA A 25 0.63 -11.72 17.03
CA ALA A 25 0.79 -12.56 18.22
C ALA A 25 1.75 -13.74 17.96
N ILE A 26 1.72 -14.30 16.75
CA ILE A 26 2.66 -15.35 16.34
C ILE A 26 4.08 -14.78 16.24
N ALA A 27 4.25 -13.58 15.67
CA ALA A 27 5.53 -12.91 15.59
C ALA A 27 6.13 -12.65 16.99
N GLU A 28 5.32 -12.20 17.95
CA GLU A 28 5.73 -12.02 19.35
C GLU A 28 6.18 -13.33 20.00
N LYS A 29 5.43 -14.42 19.79
CA LYS A 29 5.79 -15.75 20.32
C LYS A 29 7.06 -16.34 19.69
N LEU A 30 7.29 -16.12 18.40
CA LEU A 30 8.46 -16.66 17.69
C LEU A 30 9.74 -15.87 17.97
N GLY A 31 9.62 -14.57 18.28
CA GLY A 31 10.74 -13.69 18.63
C GLY A 31 11.67 -13.38 17.45
N GLY A 32 11.94 -12.09 17.21
CA GLY A 32 12.83 -11.66 16.11
C GLY A 32 12.29 -11.91 14.71
N ILE A 33 10.98 -12.15 14.57
CA ILE A 33 10.28 -12.30 13.29
C ILE A 33 9.21 -11.22 13.21
N SER A 34 9.12 -10.51 12.09
CA SER A 34 8.08 -9.50 11.90
C SER A 34 6.72 -10.12 11.52
N ARG A 35 5.63 -9.40 11.80
CA ARG A 35 4.27 -9.77 11.36
C ARG A 35 4.23 -10.15 9.88
N ASN A 36 4.86 -9.34 9.01
CA ASN A 36 4.85 -9.56 7.57
C ASN A 36 5.64 -10.81 7.18
N ALA A 37 6.72 -11.13 7.90
CA ALA A 37 7.46 -12.38 7.69
C ALA A 37 6.60 -13.60 8.03
N VAL A 38 5.81 -13.55 9.11
CA VAL A 38 4.84 -14.61 9.47
C VAL A 38 3.80 -14.79 8.36
N ILE A 39 3.18 -13.71 7.90
CA ILE A 39 2.17 -13.75 6.82
C ILE A 39 2.78 -14.36 5.55
N GLY A 40 3.96 -13.87 5.15
CA GLY A 40 4.64 -14.36 3.97
C GLY A 40 5.05 -15.84 4.08
N LYS A 41 5.40 -16.32 5.27
CA LYS A 41 5.70 -17.75 5.48
C LYS A 41 4.43 -18.60 5.44
N ALA A 42 3.36 -18.18 6.11
CA ALA A 42 2.08 -18.88 6.10
C ALA A 42 1.52 -19.02 4.67
N HIS A 43 1.63 -17.96 3.86
CA HIS A 43 1.21 -17.99 2.46
C HIS A 43 2.03 -18.97 1.61
N ARG A 44 3.35 -19.03 1.79
CA ARG A 44 4.22 -20.00 1.09
C ARG A 44 3.97 -21.44 1.52
N LEU A 45 3.48 -21.66 2.74
CA LEU A 45 3.08 -22.96 3.27
C LEU A 45 1.66 -23.37 2.87
N LEU A 46 0.94 -22.54 2.09
CA LEU A 46 -0.44 -22.77 1.65
C LEU A 46 -1.40 -23.02 2.83
N LEU A 47 -1.16 -22.36 3.96
CA LEU A 47 -2.05 -22.45 5.12
C LEU A 47 -3.40 -21.80 4.83
N PRO A 48 -4.50 -22.34 5.39
CA PRO A 48 -5.84 -21.82 5.15
C PRO A 48 -5.92 -20.35 5.53
N SER A 49 -6.56 -19.57 4.66
CA SER A 49 -6.80 -18.15 4.90
C SER A 49 -7.68 -17.99 6.13
N ARG A 50 -7.15 -17.30 7.14
CA ARG A 50 -7.93 -17.01 8.34
C ARG A 50 -9.03 -16.00 7.98
N PRO A 51 -10.29 -16.19 8.42
CA PRO A 51 -11.32 -15.16 8.28
C PRO A 51 -10.84 -13.89 8.97
N SER A 52 -10.97 -12.75 8.29
CA SER A 52 -10.47 -11.48 8.80
C SER A 52 -11.20 -11.15 10.10
N PRO A 53 -10.50 -10.98 11.24
CA PRO A 53 -11.15 -10.55 12.49
C PRO A 53 -11.66 -9.11 12.41
N ILE A 54 -11.27 -8.37 11.37
CA ILE A 54 -11.81 -7.05 11.08
C ILE A 54 -13.23 -7.26 10.53
N LYS A 55 -14.24 -6.91 11.33
CA LYS A 55 -15.61 -6.71 10.84
C LYS A 55 -15.51 -5.62 9.78
N ARG A 56 -15.53 -6.03 8.50
CA ARG A 56 -15.58 -5.09 7.39
C ARG A 56 -16.97 -4.48 7.46
N GLU A 57 -17.12 -3.40 8.24
CA GLU A 57 -18.20 -2.46 8.02
C GLU A 57 -18.22 -2.19 6.53
N GLU A 58 -19.41 -2.35 5.93
CA GLU A 58 -19.61 -2.29 4.49
C GLU A 58 -19.02 -0.98 4.00
N ARG A 59 -17.81 -1.06 3.42
CA ARG A 59 -17.12 0.10 2.87
C ARG A 59 -18.06 0.62 1.82
N VAL A 60 -18.74 1.72 2.12
CA VAL A 60 -19.50 2.50 1.14
C VAL A 60 -18.52 2.71 0.00
N LYS A 61 -18.82 2.11 -1.15
CA LYS A 61 -18.00 2.28 -2.35
C LYS A 61 -17.97 3.78 -2.59
N PRO A 62 -16.81 4.46 -2.50
CA PRO A 62 -16.77 5.86 -2.91
C PRO A 62 -17.30 5.91 -4.34
N ALA A 63 -18.09 6.95 -4.64
CA ALA A 63 -18.56 7.18 -6.00
C ALA A 63 -17.37 7.05 -6.96
N PRO A 64 -17.56 6.45 -8.15
CA PRO A 64 -16.48 6.31 -9.11
C PRO A 64 -15.84 7.69 -9.30
N ALA A 65 -14.53 7.78 -9.05
CA ALA A 65 -13.78 9.00 -9.30
C ALA A 65 -14.04 9.44 -10.75
N PRO A 66 -14.13 10.75 -11.05
CA PRO A 66 -14.33 11.22 -12.41
C PRO A 66 -13.26 10.60 -13.31
N GLN A 67 -13.71 9.78 -14.25
CA GLN A 67 -12.84 9.11 -15.21
C GLN A 67 -12.29 10.20 -16.12
N ARG A 68 -10.97 10.45 -16.07
CA ARG A 68 -10.34 11.40 -16.99
C ARG A 68 -10.52 10.85 -18.41
N ALA A 69 -11.29 11.56 -19.23
CA ALA A 69 -11.39 11.30 -20.66
C ALA A 69 -9.96 11.19 -21.22
N HIS A 70 -9.62 10.02 -21.74
CA HIS A 70 -8.33 9.76 -22.37
C HIS A 70 -8.30 10.52 -23.71
N GLY A 71 -8.03 11.82 -23.62
CA GLY A 71 -7.68 12.68 -24.74
C GLY A 71 -6.17 12.65 -24.95
N THR A 72 -5.77 12.44 -26.19
CA THR A 72 -4.39 12.28 -26.67
C THR A 72 -3.59 13.57 -26.47
N GLY A 73 -3.00 13.72 -25.29
CA GLY A 73 -2.17 14.87 -24.92
C GLY A 73 -2.15 15.01 -23.40
N HIS A 74 -1.16 14.43 -22.74
CA HIS A 74 -1.06 14.48 -21.29
C HIS A 74 -0.80 15.93 -20.84
N GLY A 75 -1.87 16.67 -20.54
CA GLY A 75 -1.79 17.90 -19.76
C GLY A 75 -1.23 17.61 -18.36
N CYS A 76 -0.75 18.65 -17.69
CA CYS A 76 -0.18 18.56 -16.36
C CYS A 76 -1.14 17.88 -15.38
N MET A 77 -0.67 16.85 -14.70
CA MET A 77 -1.51 16.07 -13.78
C MET A 77 -1.51 16.62 -12.35
N TRP A 78 -1.21 17.90 -12.16
CA TRP A 78 -1.16 18.51 -10.84
C TRP A 78 -2.58 18.80 -10.32
N PRO A 79 -2.98 18.22 -9.17
CA PRO A 79 -4.30 18.46 -8.60
C PRO A 79 -4.38 19.85 -7.96
N ILE A 80 -5.42 20.60 -8.29
CA ILE A 80 -5.73 21.91 -7.69
C ILE A 80 -7.02 21.77 -6.89
N GLY A 81 -6.94 22.06 -5.59
CA GLY A 81 -8.06 21.93 -4.65
C GLY A 81 -8.23 20.52 -4.06
N ASP A 82 -9.27 20.37 -3.23
CA ASP A 82 -9.61 19.12 -2.56
C ASP A 82 -10.37 18.16 -3.49
N PRO A 83 -10.02 16.85 -3.56
CA PRO A 83 -10.71 15.87 -4.43
C PRO A 83 -12.21 15.68 -4.19
N LYS A 84 -12.76 16.23 -3.10
CA LYS A 84 -14.19 16.18 -2.76
C LYS A 84 -14.91 17.50 -3.08
N SER A 85 -14.18 18.53 -3.49
CA SER A 85 -14.73 19.84 -3.84
C SER A 85 -15.20 19.85 -5.29
N PRO A 86 -16.31 20.54 -5.63
CA PRO A 86 -16.70 20.80 -7.01
C PRO A 86 -15.68 21.66 -7.78
N GLU A 87 -14.77 22.34 -7.09
CA GLU A 87 -13.70 23.14 -7.69
C GLU A 87 -12.44 22.32 -8.02
N PHE A 88 -12.45 21.01 -7.75
CA PHE A 88 -11.32 20.13 -8.05
C PHE A 88 -11.07 20.04 -9.56
N HIS A 89 -9.87 20.45 -9.97
CA HIS A 89 -9.42 20.33 -11.36
C HIS A 89 -7.94 20.01 -11.42
N PHE A 90 -7.47 19.65 -12.62
CA PHE A 90 -6.04 19.47 -12.88
C PHE A 90 -5.53 20.69 -13.64
N CYS A 91 -4.26 21.02 -13.45
CA CYS A 91 -3.60 22.08 -14.17
C CYS A 91 -3.75 21.92 -15.70
N ASP A 92 -4.18 22.98 -16.38
CA ASP A 92 -4.43 23.01 -17.83
C ASP A 92 -3.15 23.18 -18.68
N GLU A 93 -2.00 23.42 -18.05
CA GLU A 93 -0.73 23.56 -18.78
C GLU A 93 -0.29 22.22 -19.38
N PRO A 94 0.37 22.22 -20.56
CA PRO A 94 0.92 20.99 -21.13
C PRO A 94 1.99 20.40 -20.20
N ALA A 95 1.98 19.07 -20.05
CA ALA A 95 3.08 18.42 -19.34
C ALA A 95 4.37 18.51 -20.16
N ASP A 96 5.50 18.55 -19.46
CA ASP A 96 6.81 18.46 -20.09
C ASP A 96 6.96 17.11 -20.82
N PRO A 97 7.62 17.04 -21.99
CA PRO A 97 7.80 15.78 -22.72
C PRO A 97 8.40 14.68 -21.85
N GLY A 98 7.67 13.56 -21.74
CA GLY A 98 8.08 12.41 -20.92
C GLY A 98 7.93 12.60 -19.41
N ARG A 99 7.33 13.72 -18.96
CA ARG A 99 7.06 14.00 -17.54
C ARG A 99 5.55 14.10 -17.28
N PRO A 100 5.10 13.81 -16.05
CA PRO A 100 3.67 13.86 -15.71
C PRO A 100 3.12 15.28 -15.44
N TYR A 101 3.98 16.30 -15.33
CA TYR A 101 3.59 17.66 -14.93
C TYR A 101 4.24 18.71 -15.84
N CYS A 102 3.72 19.95 -15.84
CA CYS A 102 4.39 21.10 -16.44
C CYS A 102 5.67 21.45 -15.66
N SER A 103 6.50 22.35 -16.20
CA SER A 103 7.78 22.74 -15.57
C SER A 103 7.63 23.25 -14.13
N ALA A 104 6.61 24.08 -13.87
CA ALA A 104 6.32 24.61 -12.54
C ALA A 104 5.99 23.48 -11.54
N HIS A 105 5.04 22.64 -11.88
CA HIS A 105 4.60 21.54 -11.01
C HIS A 105 5.61 20.38 -10.94
N CYS A 106 6.47 20.21 -11.94
CA CYS A 106 7.62 19.31 -11.81
C CYS A 106 8.59 19.78 -10.72
N SER A 107 8.82 21.10 -10.61
CA SER A 107 9.71 21.65 -9.58
C SER A 107 9.12 21.47 -8.18
N GLN A 108 7.78 21.51 -8.06
CA GLN A 108 7.07 21.27 -6.81
C GLN A 108 7.02 19.77 -6.44
N ALA A 109 6.81 18.89 -7.42
CA ALA A 109 6.79 17.44 -7.21
C ALA A 109 8.16 16.85 -6.88
N TYR A 110 9.21 17.36 -7.54
CA TYR A 110 10.56 16.78 -7.54
C TYR A 110 11.58 17.65 -6.82
N GLN A 111 11.18 18.33 -5.74
CA GLN A 111 12.15 18.96 -4.85
C GLN A 111 13.11 17.87 -4.33
N ARG A 112 14.42 18.04 -4.57
CA ARG A 112 15.42 17.24 -3.87
C ARG A 112 15.19 17.47 -2.38
N ARG A 113 15.19 16.40 -1.58
CA ARG A 113 15.22 16.53 -0.11
C ARG A 113 16.51 17.27 0.27
N GLU A 114 16.47 18.58 0.35
CA GLU A 114 17.52 19.39 0.96
C GLU A 114 17.15 19.54 2.44
N GLU A 115 17.85 18.72 3.23
CA GLU A 115 18.33 18.97 4.59
C GLU A 115 17.29 19.39 5.64
N ALA A 116 16.78 18.37 6.35
CA ALA A 116 16.39 18.55 7.74
C ALA A 116 17.65 18.90 8.55
N ALA A 117 17.80 20.17 8.90
CA ALA A 117 18.70 20.66 9.94
C ALA A 117 17.90 21.10 11.16
#